data_AF-A0A3C1XDT2-F1
#
_entry.id   AF-A0A3C1XDT2-F1
#
_cell.length_a   1.000
_cell.length_b   1.000
_cell.length_c   1.000
_cell.angle_alpha   90.00
_cell.angle_beta   90.00
_cell.angle_gamma   90.00
#
_symmetry.space_group_name_H-M   'P 1'
#
loop_
_entity.id
_entity.type
_entity.pdbx_description
1 polymer ?
#
loop_
_entity_poly.entity_id
_entity_poly.type
_entity_poly.pdbx_seq_one_letter_code
_entity_poly.pdbx_strand_id
1 'polypeptide(L)'
;GSEQITKILEADKILTPAHYHLKNGSKRVPTSVDPYHWASTTVAKILCSREYCGDVVNLKTYSTSYKDKKRKKNTVENMVILQDVHEAIIDRSYWEYIQHKQNLHKMRRKSGKQSLFS
;
A
#
# COMPACT_ATOMS: atom_id res chain seq x y z
N GLY A 1 7.99 12.48 0.30
CA GLY A 1 7.87 11.11 -0.28
C GLY A 1 7.39 10.13 0.79
N SER A 2 7.20 8.84 0.49
CA SER A 2 6.76 7.86 1.49
C SER A 2 7.68 7.78 2.72
N GLU A 3 8.99 7.96 2.52
CA GLU A 3 10.00 8.04 3.61
C GLU A 3 9.83 9.25 4.53
N GLN A 4 9.26 10.35 4.02
CA GLN A 4 8.98 11.51 4.86
C GLN A 4 7.77 11.22 5.76
N ILE A 5 6.77 10.54 5.21
CA ILE A 5 5.58 10.11 5.97
C ILE A 5 6.01 9.15 7.08
N THR A 6 6.90 8.18 6.80
CA THR A 6 7.37 7.25 7.84
C THR A 6 8.06 7.97 8.99
N LYS A 7 8.92 8.96 8.70
CA LYS A 7 9.59 9.76 9.73
C LYS A 7 8.60 10.55 10.60
N ILE A 8 7.55 11.10 10.00
CA ILE A 8 6.49 11.80 10.73
C ILE A 8 5.73 10.83 11.64
N LEU A 9 5.30 9.68 11.10
CA LEU A 9 4.58 8.67 11.89
C LEU A 9 5.41 8.13 13.06
N GLU A 10 6.72 7.99 12.85
CA GLU A 10 7.67 7.55 13.88
C GLU A 10 7.87 8.63 14.96
N ALA A 11 8.03 9.90 14.55
CA ALA A 11 8.15 11.04 15.46
C ALA A 11 6.88 11.21 16.33
N ASP A 12 5.70 11.03 15.72
CA ASP A 12 4.40 11.09 16.39
C ASP A 12 4.10 9.84 17.24
N LYS A 13 5.01 8.85 17.26
CA LYS A 13 4.88 7.57 17.97
C LYS A 13 3.58 6.84 17.61
N ILE A 14 3.24 6.80 16.32
CA ILE A 14 2.08 6.08 15.82
C ILE A 14 2.44 4.60 15.64
N LEU A 15 1.69 3.72 16.30
CA LEU A 15 1.91 2.27 16.20
C LEU A 15 1.73 1.77 14.77
N THR A 16 2.66 0.92 14.32
CA THR A 16 2.49 0.18 13.06
C THR A 16 1.29 -0.77 13.12
N PRO A 17 0.68 -1.13 11.98
CA PRO A 17 -0.53 -1.96 11.96
C PRO A 17 -0.36 -3.33 12.65
N ALA A 18 0.84 -3.92 12.54
CA ALA A 18 1.16 -5.18 13.21
C ALA A 18 1.17 -5.03 14.73
N HIS A 19 1.80 -3.98 15.25
CA HIS A 19 1.87 -3.69 16.68
C HIS A 19 0.53 -3.21 17.25
N TYR A 20 -0.25 -2.46 16.47
CA TYR A 20 -1.62 -2.09 16.82
C TYR A 20 -2.50 -3.34 17.01
N HIS A 21 -2.45 -4.28 16.07
CA HIS A 21 -3.19 -5.55 16.23
C HIS A 21 -2.70 -6.38 17.41
N LEU A 22 -1.38 -6.44 17.66
CA LEU A 22 -0.81 -7.12 18.83
C LEU A 22 -1.35 -6.52 20.13
N LYS A 23 -1.37 -5.18 20.25
CA LYS A 23 -1.95 -4.46 21.38
C LYS A 23 -3.43 -4.80 21.59
N ASN A 24 -4.17 -5.03 20.52
CA ASN A 24 -5.59 -5.40 20.54
C ASN A 24 -5.83 -6.92 20.68
N GLY A 25 -4.82 -7.71 21.08
CA GLY A 25 -4.99 -9.14 21.42
C GLY A 25 -4.67 -10.12 20.28
N SER A 26 -4.13 -9.67 19.16
CA SER A 26 -3.63 -10.56 18.10
C SER A 26 -2.40 -11.32 18.56
N LYS A 27 -2.32 -12.63 18.25
CA LYS A 27 -1.14 -13.47 18.52
C LYS A 27 -0.04 -13.37 17.46
N ARG A 28 -0.21 -12.50 16.46
CA ARG A 28 0.77 -12.36 15.36
C ARG A 28 2.01 -11.61 15.86
N VAL A 29 3.18 -12.21 15.64
CA VAL A 29 4.47 -11.59 15.92
C VAL A 29 4.78 -10.55 14.83
N PRO A 30 5.00 -9.27 15.18
CA PRO A 30 5.40 -8.24 14.23
C PRO A 30 6.78 -8.53 13.63
N THR A 31 7.01 -8.07 12.40
CA THR A 31 8.32 -8.24 11.73
C THR A 31 9.38 -7.29 12.29
N SER A 32 8.98 -6.07 12.69
CA SER A 32 9.87 -5.10 13.34
C SER A 32 9.82 -5.30 14.85
N VAL A 33 10.97 -5.14 15.51
CA VAL A 33 11.04 -5.08 16.98
C VAL A 33 10.57 -3.73 17.50
N ASP A 34 10.85 -2.66 16.76
CA ASP A 34 10.38 -1.32 17.09
C ASP A 34 8.90 -1.15 16.67
N PRO A 35 7.99 -0.82 17.63
CA PRO A 35 6.57 -0.60 17.36
C PRO A 35 6.26 0.54 16.39
N TYR A 36 7.12 1.55 16.33
CA TYR A 36 6.90 2.80 15.61
C TYR A 36 7.65 2.87 14.29
N HIS A 37 8.45 1.85 13.96
CA HIS A 37 9.21 1.83 12.72
C HIS A 37 8.32 1.46 11.53
N TRP A 38 7.86 2.47 10.79
CA TRP A 38 7.05 2.28 9.58
C TRP A 38 7.90 1.99 8.35
N ALA A 39 7.69 0.83 7.73
CA ALA A 39 8.29 0.53 6.43
C ALA A 39 7.68 1.42 5.33
N SER A 40 8.52 2.11 4.56
CA SER A 40 8.12 2.96 3.42
C SER A 40 7.27 2.20 2.39
N THR A 41 7.53 0.90 2.21
CA THR A 41 6.73 0.02 1.33
C THR A 41 5.30 -0.19 1.84
N THR A 42 5.10 -0.21 3.17
CA THR A 42 3.76 -0.31 3.78
C THR A 42 2.97 0.96 3.56
N VAL A 43 3.57 2.12 3.81
CA VAL A 43 2.94 3.43 3.54
C VAL A 43 2.56 3.56 2.07
N ALA A 44 3.47 3.19 1.15
CA ALA A 44 3.17 3.21 -0.28
C ALA A 44 1.99 2.29 -0.65
N LYS A 45 1.89 1.09 -0.06
CA LYS A 45 0.75 0.19 -0.29
C LYS A 45 -0.57 0.77 0.20
N ILE A 46 -0.56 1.41 1.37
CA ILE A 46 -1.74 2.08 1.95
C ILE A 46 -2.21 3.19 1.01
N LEU A 47 -1.30 4.07 0.58
CA LEU A 47 -1.61 5.15 -0.35
C LEU A 47 -2.06 4.66 -1.74
N CYS A 48 -1.62 3.48 -2.17
CA CYS A 48 -2.07 2.85 -3.41
C CYS A 48 -3.38 2.08 -3.29
N SER A 49 -3.89 1.84 -2.08
CA SER A 49 -5.09 1.05 -1.91
C SER A 49 -6.33 1.87 -2.26
N ARG A 50 -7.02 1.45 -3.32
CA ARG A 50 -8.32 2.01 -3.71
C ARG A 50 -9.47 1.63 -2.79
N GLU A 51 -9.25 0.65 -1.90
CA GLU A 51 -10.25 0.27 -0.91
C GLU A 51 -10.63 1.45 -0.02
N TYR A 52 -9.69 2.36 0.25
CA TYR A 52 -9.99 3.57 1.00
C TYR A 52 -10.92 4.56 0.27
N CYS A 53 -11.18 4.36 -1.02
CA CYS A 53 -12.11 5.16 -1.82
C CYS A 53 -13.53 4.57 -1.87
N GLY A 54 -13.82 3.51 -1.10
CA GLY A 54 -15.13 2.84 -1.14
C GLY A 54 -15.18 1.60 -2.04
N ASP A 55 -14.07 1.24 -2.68
CA ASP A 55 -14.03 0.14 -3.64
C ASP A 55 -13.72 -1.22 -3.00
N VAL A 56 -14.34 -2.29 -3.49
CA VAL A 56 -13.92 -3.67 -3.19
C VAL A 56 -13.15 -4.24 -4.37
N VAL A 57 -11.97 -4.80 -4.10
CA VAL A 57 -11.09 -5.38 -5.13
C VAL A 57 -10.88 -6.87 -4.86
N ASN A 58 -11.46 -7.69 -5.72
CA ASN A 58 -11.36 -9.14 -5.68
C ASN A 58 -10.42 -9.68 -6.77
N LEU A 59 -9.97 -10.92 -6.60
CA LEU A 59 -9.09 -11.62 -7.54
C LEU A 59 -7.75 -10.91 -7.80
N LYS A 60 -7.18 -10.26 -6.78
CA LYS A 60 -5.86 -9.60 -6.85
C LYS A 60 -4.73 -10.58 -7.20
N THR A 61 -4.90 -11.85 -6.85
CA THR A 61 -3.92 -12.92 -7.11
C THR A 61 -4.62 -14.19 -7.54
N TYR A 62 -3.95 -14.97 -8.39
CA TYR A 62 -4.41 -16.27 -8.84
C TYR A 62 -3.31 -17.33 -8.67
N SER A 63 -3.69 -18.61 -8.78
CA SER A 63 -2.75 -19.71 -8.97
C SER A 63 -2.91 -20.27 -10.37
N THR A 64 -1.80 -20.60 -11.03
CA THR A 64 -1.81 -21.17 -12.39
C THR A 64 -2.37 -22.60 -12.41
N SER A 65 -2.13 -23.35 -11.34
CA SER A 65 -2.51 -24.77 -11.24
C SER A 65 -2.60 -25.14 -9.77
N TYR A 66 -3.45 -26.10 -9.43
CA TYR A 66 -3.58 -26.63 -8.07
C TYR A 66 -2.24 -27.07 -7.44
N LYS A 67 -1.32 -27.60 -8.26
CA LYS A 67 0.01 -28.04 -7.85
C LYS A 67 0.97 -26.88 -7.58
N ASP A 68 0.76 -25.73 -8.21
CA ASP A 68 1.55 -24.53 -7.99
C ASP A 68 1.02 -23.76 -6.77
N LYS A 69 1.78 -23.78 -5.68
CA LYS A 69 1.42 -23.07 -4.44
C LYS A 69 1.80 -21.59 -4.48
N LYS A 70 2.52 -21.13 -5.52
CA LYS A 70 2.90 -19.72 -5.67
C LYS A 70 1.69 -18.89 -6.12
N ARG A 71 1.47 -17.76 -5.43
CA ARG A 71 0.47 -16.77 -5.82
C ARG A 71 1.07 -15.81 -6.85
N LYS A 72 0.44 -15.68 -8.01
CA LYS A 72 0.80 -14.69 -9.04
C LYS A 72 -0.13 -13.50 -8.94
N LYS A 73 0.39 -12.29 -9.19
CA LYS A 73 -0.42 -11.07 -9.25
C LYS A 73 -1.24 -11.08 -10.53
N ASN A 74 -2.50 -10.67 -10.42
CA ASN A 74 -3.39 -10.59 -11.57
C ASN A 74 -3.20 -9.27 -12.34
N THR A 75 -3.59 -9.25 -13.61
CA THR A 75 -3.71 -8.00 -14.38
C THR A 75 -4.98 -7.25 -13.98
N VAL A 76 -5.03 -5.93 -14.21
CA VAL A 76 -6.16 -5.09 -13.79
C VAL A 76 -7.48 -5.55 -14.45
N GLU A 77 -7.42 -5.97 -15.71
CA GLU A 77 -8.56 -6.46 -16.49
C GLU A 77 -9.21 -7.72 -15.90
N ASN A 78 -8.42 -8.58 -15.27
CA ASN A 78 -8.90 -9.82 -14.66
C ASN A 78 -9.26 -9.65 -13.18
N MET A 79 -9.08 -8.45 -12.60
CA MET A 79 -9.54 -8.15 -11.25
C MET A 79 -11.00 -7.78 -11.28
N VAL A 80 -11.77 -8.31 -10.32
CA VAL A 80 -13.16 -7.88 -10.14
C VAL A 80 -13.17 -6.69 -9.21
N ILE A 81 -13.65 -5.58 -9.74
CA ILE A 81 -13.66 -4.29 -9.08
C ILE A 81 -15.12 -3.88 -8.91
N LEU A 82 -15.56 -3.75 -7.67
CA LEU A 82 -16.87 -3.21 -7.33
C LEU A 82 -16.65 -1.81 -6.77
N GLN A 83 -17.26 -0.81 -7.41
CA GLN A 83 -17.12 0.58 -7.01
C GLN A 83 -18.15 0.96 -5.94
N ASP A 84 -17.74 1.84 -5.02
CA ASP A 84 -18.60 2.51 -4.03
C ASP A 84 -19.50 1.55 -3.22
N VAL A 85 -18.89 0.44 -2.77
CA VAL A 85 -19.57 -0.60 -1.96
C VAL A 85 -19.70 -0.20 -0.49
N HIS A 86 -18.75 0.58 0.02
CA HIS A 86 -18.76 1.06 1.39
C HIS A 86 -18.36 2.54 1.48
N GLU A 87 -18.57 3.14 2.64
CA GLU A 87 -18.20 4.53 2.89
C GLU A 87 -16.70 4.76 2.62
N ALA A 88 -16.40 5.77 1.81
CA ALA A 88 -15.04 6.13 1.45
C ALA A 88 -14.38 6.91 2.59
N ILE A 89 -13.15 6.53 2.95
CA ILE A 89 -12.34 7.28 3.92
C ILE A 89 -11.70 8.50 3.25
N ILE A 90 -11.35 8.37 1.98
CA ILE A 90 -10.80 9.44 1.15
C ILE A 90 -11.61 9.59 -0.13
N ASP A 91 -11.74 10.81 -0.62
CA ASP A 91 -12.39 11.07 -1.90
C ASP A 91 -11.57 10.49 -3.08
N ARG A 92 -12.27 10.02 -4.10
CA ARG A 92 -11.69 9.38 -5.29
C ARG A 92 -10.75 10.32 -6.03
N SER A 93 -11.09 11.60 -6.14
CA SER A 93 -10.27 12.59 -6.85
C SER A 93 -8.87 12.73 -6.21
N TYR A 94 -8.80 12.74 -4.89
CA TYR A 94 -7.55 12.79 -4.14
C TYR A 94 -6.71 11.54 -4.34
N TRP A 95 -7.34 10.36 -4.34
CA TRP A 95 -6.64 9.11 -4.58
C TRP A 95 -6.03 9.03 -5.98
N GLU A 96 -6.77 9.42 -7.01
CA GLU A 96 -6.28 9.46 -8.39
C GLU A 96 -5.09 10.40 -8.56
N TYR A 97 -5.15 11.57 -7.91
CA TYR A 97 -4.03 12.52 -7.87
C TYR A 97 -2.78 11.90 -7.23
N ILE A 98 -2.95 11.18 -6.11
CA ILE A 98 -1.84 10.47 -5.45
C ILE A 98 -1.27 9.38 -6.37
N GLN A 99 -2.12 8.60 -7.05
CA GLN A 99 -1.66 7.56 -7.98
C GLN A 99 -0.87 8.16 -9.15
N HIS A 100 -1.35 9.26 -9.71
CA HIS A 100 -0.68 9.98 -10.79
C HIS A 100 0.72 10.41 -10.36
N LYS A 101 0.85 11.06 -9.20
CA LYS A 101 2.15 11.44 -8.62
C LYS A 101 3.08 10.25 -8.43
N GLN A 102 2.59 9.14 -7.88
CA GLN A 102 3.41 7.93 -7.68
C GLN A 102 3.89 7.32 -9.00
N ASN A 103 3.04 7.30 -10.03
CA ASN A 103 3.41 6.80 -11.35
C ASN A 103 4.46 7.69 -12.01
N LEU A 104 4.36 9.02 -11.89
CA LEU A 104 5.40 9.94 -12.35
C LEU A 104 6.75 9.65 -11.68
N HIS A 105 6.78 9.45 -10.36
CA HIS A 105 8.01 9.09 -9.64
C HIS A 105 8.62 7.77 -10.13
N LYS A 106 7.79 6.76 -10.41
CA LYS A 106 8.25 5.47 -10.97
C LYS A 106 8.83 5.64 -12.37
N MET A 107 8.16 6.42 -13.24
CA MET A 107 8.64 6.66 -14.60
C MET A 107 9.97 7.41 -14.62
N ARG A 108 10.15 8.41 -13.74
CA ARG A 108 11.43 9.11 -13.58
C ARG A 108 12.57 8.15 -13.21
N ARG A 109 12.34 7.22 -12.27
CA ARG A 109 13.33 6.18 -11.92
C ARG A 109 13.67 5.27 -13.10
N LYS A 110 12.68 4.87 -13.90
CA LYS A 110 12.87 4.00 -15.08
C LYS A 110 13.63 4.69 -16.21
N SER A 111 13.45 6.01 -16.37
CA SER A 111 14.09 6.81 -17.42
C SER A 111 15.61 6.97 -17.25
N GLY A 112 16.20 6.58 -16.11
CA GLY A 112 17.64 6.69 -15.86
C GLY A 112 18.20 8.12 -15.77
N LYS A 113 17.37 9.15 -16.02
CA LYS A 113 17.71 10.56 -15.80
C LYS A 113 17.64 10.86 -14.30
N GLN A 114 18.62 10.38 -13.54
CA GLN A 114 18.87 10.89 -12.21
C GLN A 114 19.37 12.33 -12.33
N SER A 115 18.79 13.24 -11.56
CA SER A 115 19.31 14.60 -11.46
C SER A 115 20.69 14.53 -10.82
N LEU A 116 21.70 15.19 -11.41
CA LEU A 116 23.07 15.25 -10.86
C LEU A 116 23.16 15.93 -9.49
N PHE A 117 22.06 16.51 -9.00
CA PHE A 117 21.97 17.30 -7.78
C PHE A 117 20.90 16.80 -6.80
N SER A 118 20.48 15.53 -6.89
CA SER A 118 19.59 14.90 -5.89
C SER A 118 20.35 14.16 -4.80
#